data_AF-A0A6G8U798-F1
#
_entry.id   AF-A0A6G8U798-F1
#
_cell.length_a   1.000
_cell.length_b   1.000
_cell.length_c   1.000
_cell.angle_alpha   90.00
_cell.angle_beta   90.00
_cell.angle_gamma   90.00
#
_symmetry.space_group_name_H-M   'P 1'
#
loop_
_entity.id
_entity.type
_entity.pdbx_description
1 polymer ?
#
loop_
_entity_poly.entity_id
_entity_poly.type
_entity_poly.pdbx_seq_one_letter_code
_entity_poly.pdbx_strand_id
1 'polypeptide(L)'
;MAPHHLPFFLAPGSGTDTLMVVMGIFLIGTILWVGTLYWRLHSLPERMAHKSQKLQFEIVAVLGLISLFTHLHIFWVAGLLLALIDIPDFGTPLRSIADSVEKIADASPGQDDAPVEAAPGPAAAQDSIRKEPSHA
;
A
#
# COMPACT_ATOMS: atom_id res chain seq x y z
N MET A 1 71.88 4.70 -28.13
CA MET A 1 70.87 5.77 -28.32
C MET A 1 69.51 5.09 -28.29
N ALA A 2 68.73 5.29 -27.23
CA ALA A 2 67.40 4.67 -27.09
C ALA A 2 66.39 5.38 -28.01
N PRO A 3 65.34 4.70 -28.51
CA PRO A 3 64.39 5.28 -29.44
C PRO A 3 63.71 6.54 -28.87
N HIS A 4 63.75 7.65 -29.61
CA HIS A 4 63.25 8.97 -29.19
C HIS A 4 61.71 9.14 -29.26
N HIS A 5 60.95 8.06 -29.43
CA HIS A 5 59.50 8.08 -29.30
C HIS A 5 59.02 6.77 -28.67
N LEU A 6 58.61 6.83 -27.41
CA LEU A 6 57.78 5.77 -26.84
C LEU A 6 56.34 6.02 -27.30
N PRO A 7 55.61 4.99 -27.74
CA PRO A 7 54.21 5.15 -28.11
C PRO A 7 53.38 5.66 -26.93
N PHE A 8 52.36 6.46 -27.23
CA PHE A 8 51.60 7.23 -26.25
C PHE A 8 50.95 6.41 -25.12
N PHE A 9 50.78 5.10 -25.32
CA PHE A 9 50.18 4.19 -24.35
C PHE A 9 51.17 3.56 -23.36
N LEU A 10 52.48 3.86 -23.48
CA LEU A 10 53.49 3.43 -22.53
C LEU A 10 53.90 4.58 -21.60
N ALA A 11 54.01 4.26 -20.31
CA ALA A 11 54.48 5.20 -19.29
C ALA A 11 55.95 5.61 -19.56
N PRO A 12 56.27 6.92 -19.61
CA PRO A 12 57.65 7.36 -19.69
C PRO A 12 58.38 7.14 -18.36
N GLY A 13 59.61 6.63 -18.39
CA GLY A 13 60.42 6.39 -17.18
C GLY A 13 60.85 7.65 -16.41
N SER A 14 60.61 8.84 -16.96
CA SER A 14 61.02 10.14 -16.41
C SER A 14 59.86 11.11 -16.12
N GLY A 15 58.61 10.65 -16.21
CA GLY A 15 57.44 11.54 -16.13
C GLY A 15 56.15 10.88 -15.67
N THR A 16 55.07 11.67 -15.64
CA THR A 16 53.75 11.22 -15.23
C THR A 16 53.09 10.36 -16.30
N ASP A 17 52.67 9.15 -15.94
CA ASP A 17 51.88 8.28 -16.81
C ASP A 17 50.48 8.89 -17.03
N THR A 18 50.28 9.45 -18.23
CA THR A 18 49.03 10.12 -18.59
C THR A 18 47.85 9.15 -18.65
N LEU A 19 48.07 7.90 -19.10
CA LEU A 19 47.00 6.91 -19.12
C LEU A 19 46.59 6.49 -17.71
N MET A 20 47.55 6.34 -16.80
CA MET A 20 47.25 6.07 -15.39
C MET A 20 46.40 7.19 -14.78
N VAL A 21 46.74 8.46 -15.05
CA VAL A 21 45.98 9.61 -14.55
C VAL A 21 44.57 9.64 -15.14
N VAL A 22 44.42 9.47 -16.46
CA VAL A 22 43.11 9.43 -17.12
C VAL A 22 42.27 8.28 -16.59
N MET A 23 42.84 7.09 -16.41
CA MET A 23 42.16 5.93 -15.84
C MET A 23 41.74 6.18 -14.40
N GLY A 24 42.58 6.84 -13.60
CA GLY A 24 42.25 7.22 -12.23
C GLY A 24 41.05 8.16 -12.16
N ILE A 25 41.03 9.20 -13.00
CA ILE A 25 39.89 10.13 -13.10
C ILE A 25 38.64 9.39 -13.59
N PHE A 26 38.78 8.54 -14.60
CA PHE A 26 37.67 7.73 -15.13
C PHE A 26 37.09 6.79 -14.07
N LEU A 27 37.94 6.13 -13.29
CA LEU A 27 37.53 5.25 -12.20
C LEU A 27 36.76 6.03 -11.13
N ILE A 28 37.30 7.17 -10.69
CA ILE A 28 36.62 8.05 -9.72
C ILE A 28 35.27 8.50 -10.26
N GLY A 29 35.22 8.96 -11.51
CA GLY A 29 33.97 9.37 -12.17
C GLY A 29 32.96 8.24 -12.23
N THR A 30 33.39 7.02 -12.57
CA THR A 30 32.54 5.82 -12.63
C THR A 30 32.02 5.44 -11.25
N ILE A 31 32.86 5.45 -10.22
CA ILE A 31 32.44 5.17 -8.84
C ILE A 31 31.40 6.18 -8.36
N LEU A 32 31.62 7.48 -8.60
CA LEU A 32 30.67 8.52 -8.24
C LEU A 32 29.36 8.38 -9.02
N TRP A 33 29.43 8.04 -10.30
CA TRP A 33 28.25 7.81 -11.14
C TRP A 33 27.45 6.59 -10.68
N VAL A 34 28.10 5.43 -10.49
CA VAL A 34 27.45 4.21 -9.98
C VAL A 34 26.93 4.40 -8.56
N GLY A 35 27.68 5.08 -7.69
CA GLY A 35 27.25 5.39 -6.33
C GLY A 35 26.01 6.28 -6.29
N THR A 36 25.97 7.32 -7.13
CA THR A 36 24.78 8.18 -7.29
C THR A 36 23.60 7.39 -7.86
N LEU A 37 23.85 6.51 -8.84
CA LEU A 37 22.84 5.63 -9.39
C LEU A 37 22.29 4.67 -8.34
N TYR A 38 23.16 4.09 -7.49
CA TYR A 38 22.79 3.21 -6.40
C TYR A 38 21.88 3.91 -5.39
N TRP A 39 22.24 5.11 -4.92
CA TRP A 39 21.37 5.89 -4.03
C TRP A 39 20.04 6.26 -4.70
N ARG A 40 20.07 6.58 -5.99
CA ARG A 40 18.87 6.89 -6.76
C ARG A 40 17.98 5.67 -7.00
N LEU A 41 18.54 4.48 -7.17
CA LEU A 41 17.80 3.22 -7.27
C LEU A 41 17.27 2.77 -5.91
N HIS A 42 18.03 2.99 -4.84
CA HIS A 42 17.59 2.64 -3.49
C HIS A 42 16.41 3.50 -3.01
N SER A 43 16.32 4.74 -3.49
CA SER A 43 15.18 5.64 -3.28
C SER A 43 14.06 5.50 -4.33
N LEU A 44 14.18 4.62 -5.34
CA LEU A 44 13.07 4.33 -6.27
C LEU A 44 11.83 3.74 -5.59
N PRO A 45 11.97 2.71 -4.73
CA PRO A 45 10.85 2.11 -4.01
C PRO A 45 9.97 3.14 -3.30
N GLU A 46 10.61 4.15 -2.71
CA GLU A 46 9.94 5.24 -1.99
C GLU A 46 9.14 6.17 -2.92
N ARG A 47 9.72 6.59 -4.05
CA ARG A 47 9.08 7.60 -4.93
C ARG A 47 8.06 7.04 -5.91
N MET A 48 8.20 5.77 -6.32
CA MET A 48 7.34 5.17 -7.34
C MET A 48 5.98 4.77 -6.79
N ALA A 49 5.89 4.62 -5.48
CA ALA A 49 4.69 4.20 -4.81
C ALA A 49 3.66 5.33 -4.60
N HIS A 50 3.95 6.57 -5.00
CA HIS A 50 2.96 7.67 -5.05
C HIS A 50 1.90 7.51 -6.16
N LYS A 51 2.09 6.58 -7.11
CA LYS A 51 1.13 6.31 -8.20
C LYS A 51 0.26 5.08 -7.99
N SER A 52 0.50 4.28 -6.94
CA SER A 52 -0.26 3.05 -6.67
C SER A 52 -0.92 3.07 -5.29
N GLN A 53 -1.85 2.14 -5.08
CA GLN A 53 -2.69 1.96 -3.89
C GLN A 53 -1.91 2.09 -2.57
N LYS A 54 -2.52 2.69 -1.53
CA LYS A 54 -1.91 2.94 -0.20
C LYS A 54 -1.19 1.71 0.38
N LEU A 55 -1.75 0.52 0.16
CA LEU A 55 -1.24 -0.73 0.71
C LEU A 55 0.02 -1.24 -0.02
N GLN A 56 0.09 -1.11 -1.36
CA GLN A 56 1.29 -1.48 -2.13
C GLN A 56 2.47 -0.57 -1.77
N PHE A 57 2.21 0.70 -1.48
CA PHE A 57 3.22 1.64 -0.97
C PHE A 57 3.81 1.19 0.36
N GLU A 58 2.97 0.89 1.35
CA GLU A 58 3.44 0.51 2.68
C GLU A 58 4.30 -0.76 2.63
N ILE A 59 3.89 -1.78 1.86
CA ILE A 59 4.66 -3.02 1.73
C ILE A 59 6.02 -2.77 1.06
N VAL A 60 6.04 -2.03 -0.05
CA VAL A 60 7.29 -1.73 -0.77
C VAL A 60 8.24 -0.88 0.09
N ALA A 61 7.72 0.08 0.85
CA ALA A 61 8.50 0.92 1.76
C ALA A 61 9.12 0.11 2.92
N VAL A 62 8.35 -0.79 3.54
CA VAL A 62 8.84 -1.66 4.61
C VAL A 62 9.92 -2.62 4.09
N LEU A 63 9.74 -3.21 2.89
CA LEU A 63 10.77 -4.06 2.27
C LEU A 63 12.07 -3.28 2.00
N GLY A 64 11.98 -2.03 1.55
CA GLY A 64 13.13 -1.15 1.38
C GLY A 64 13.85 -0.87 2.71
N LEU A 65 13.10 -0.54 3.76
CA LEU A 65 13.64 -0.28 5.09
C LEU A 65 14.36 -1.52 5.67
N ILE A 66 13.78 -2.70 5.52
CA ILE A 66 14.40 -3.97 5.94
C ILE A 66 15.67 -4.23 5.14
N SER A 67 15.64 -4.00 3.82
CA SER A 67 16.83 -4.17 2.98
C SER A 67 17.98 -3.28 3.43
N LEU A 68 17.71 -2.04 3.83
CA LEU A 68 18.72 -1.10 4.31
C LEU A 68 19.27 -1.49 5.69
N PHE A 69 18.39 -1.88 6.61
CA PHE A 69 18.80 -2.29 7.95
C PHE A 69 19.64 -3.58 7.92
N THR A 70 19.23 -4.55 7.11
CA THR A 70 19.87 -5.87 7.05
C THR A 70 20.98 -5.95 5.99
N HIS A 71 21.14 -4.95 5.12
CA HIS A 71 22.04 -4.98 3.95
C HIS A 71 21.78 -6.15 2.97
N LEU A 72 20.61 -6.78 3.07
CA LEU A 72 20.21 -7.87 2.17
C LEU A 72 19.52 -7.26 0.94
N HIS A 73 20.26 -7.24 -0.17
CA HIS A 73 19.78 -6.70 -1.45
C HIS A 73 18.57 -7.43 -2.02
N ILE A 74 18.30 -8.67 -1.59
CA ILE A 74 17.16 -9.44 -2.07
C ILE A 74 15.82 -8.79 -1.74
N PHE A 75 15.71 -8.14 -0.57
CA PHE A 75 14.48 -7.42 -0.19
C PHE A 75 14.26 -6.15 -1.01
N TRP A 76 15.33 -5.45 -1.38
CA TRP A 76 15.26 -4.31 -2.27
C TRP A 76 14.87 -4.74 -3.70
N VAL A 77 15.48 -5.80 -4.22
CA VAL A 77 15.12 -6.37 -5.54
C VAL A 77 13.67 -6.86 -5.54
N ALA A 78 13.23 -7.54 -4.49
CA ALA A 78 11.84 -7.97 -4.34
C ALA A 78 10.87 -6.79 -4.28
N GLY A 79 11.19 -5.72 -3.54
CA GLY A 79 10.41 -4.49 -3.51
C GLY A 79 10.32 -3.81 -4.87
N LEU A 80 11.41 -3.79 -5.64
CA LEU A 80 11.43 -3.24 -6.99
C LEU A 80 10.58 -4.07 -7.98
N LEU A 81 10.69 -5.39 -7.91
CA LEU A 81 9.85 -6.32 -8.69
C LEU A 81 8.37 -6.14 -8.32
N LEU A 82 8.06 -6.07 -7.03
CA LEU A 82 6.69 -5.88 -6.52
C LEU A 82 6.10 -4.53 -6.93
N ALA A 83 6.93 -3.49 -7.05
CA ALA A 83 6.52 -2.18 -7.53
C ALA A 83 6.34 -2.11 -9.05
N LEU A 84 6.93 -3.05 -9.81
CA LEU A 84 6.81 -3.13 -11.27
C LEU A 84 5.56 -3.92 -11.70
N ILE A 85 5.08 -4.84 -10.86
CA ILE A 85 3.79 -5.50 -11.03
C ILE A 85 2.70 -4.67 -10.35
N ASP A 86 1.69 -4.25 -11.11
CA ASP A 86 0.50 -3.63 -10.53
C ASP A 86 -0.37 -4.71 -9.86
N ILE A 87 -0.45 -4.69 -8.53
CA ILE A 87 -1.36 -5.55 -7.78
C ILE A 87 -2.74 -4.91 -7.78
N PRO A 88 -3.82 -5.62 -8.16
CA PRO A 88 -5.16 -5.05 -8.16
C PRO A 88 -5.59 -4.63 -6.75
N ASP A 89 -6.41 -3.58 -6.68
CA ASP A 89 -6.94 -3.06 -5.42
C ASP A 89 -7.99 -4.01 -4.84
N PHE A 90 -7.59 -4.79 -3.83
CA PHE A 90 -8.47 -5.69 -3.10
C PHE A 90 -9.23 -5.01 -1.95
N GLY A 91 -8.87 -3.76 -1.59
CA GLY A 91 -9.50 -3.03 -0.49
C GLY A 91 -10.86 -2.46 -0.87
N THR A 92 -10.97 -1.88 -2.07
CA THR A 92 -12.22 -1.29 -2.56
C THR A 92 -13.38 -2.31 -2.63
N PRO A 93 -13.21 -3.54 -3.16
CA PRO A 93 -14.26 -4.56 -3.15
C PRO A 93 -14.63 -5.04 -1.74
N LEU A 94 -13.65 -5.22 -0.84
CA LEU A 94 -13.91 -5.65 0.54
C LEU A 94 -14.72 -4.60 1.31
N ARG A 95 -14.41 -3.32 1.10
CA ARG A 95 -15.14 -2.22 1.71
C ARG A 95 -16.56 -2.10 1.17
N SER A 96 -16.77 -2.31 -0.13
CA SER A 96 -18.13 -2.34 -0.68
C SER A 96 -18.97 -3.50 -0.15
N ILE A 97 -18.35 -4.65 0.14
CA ILE A 97 -19.03 -5.79 0.79
C ILE A 97 -19.43 -5.41 2.22
N ALA A 98 -18.53 -4.79 2.99
CA ALA A 98 -18.84 -4.32 4.35
C ALA A 98 -19.99 -3.30 4.36
N ASP A 99 -19.94 -2.30 3.49
CA ASP A 99 -21.00 -1.28 3.37
C ASP A 99 -22.34 -1.90 2.91
N SER A 100 -22.29 -2.92 2.06
CA SER A 100 -23.50 -3.64 1.61
C SER A 100 -24.10 -4.49 2.74
N VAL A 101 -23.27 -5.13 3.55
CA VAL A 101 -23.70 -5.91 4.73
C VAL A 101 -24.26 -5.00 5.81
N GLU A 102 -23.64 -3.85 6.06
CA GLU A 102 -24.15 -2.82 6.98
C GLU A 102 -25.54 -2.35 6.56
N LYS A 103 -25.75 -2.03 5.28
CA LYS A 103 -27.07 -1.70 4.74
C LYS A 103 -28.09 -2.83 4.86
N ILE A 104 -27.68 -4.09 4.70
CA ILE A 104 -28.59 -5.23 4.86
C ILE A 104 -28.94 -5.45 6.33
N ALA A 105 -28.01 -5.21 7.24
CA ALA A 105 -28.23 -5.26 8.68
C ALA A 105 -29.16 -4.14 9.15
N ASP A 106 -28.98 -2.90 8.67
CA ASP A 106 -29.87 -1.76 8.93
C ASP A 106 -31.23 -1.89 8.24
N ALA A 107 -31.31 -2.56 7.09
CA ALA A 107 -32.55 -2.82 6.39
C ALA A 107 -33.33 -4.02 6.94
N SER A 108 -32.81 -4.72 7.97
CA SER A 108 -33.57 -5.74 8.68
C SER A 108 -34.68 -5.06 9.50
N PRO A 109 -35.96 -5.26 9.17
CA PRO A 109 -37.04 -4.58 9.87
C PRO A 109 -37.24 -5.22 11.24
N GLY A 110 -36.75 -4.58 12.29
CA GLY A 110 -37.07 -4.97 13.66
C GLY A 110 -36.30 -4.20 14.71
N GLN A 111 -36.98 -3.24 15.35
CA GLN A 111 -36.52 -2.23 16.34
C GLN A 111 -36.04 -0.97 15.61
N ASP A 112 -36.86 0.07 15.43
CA ASP A 112 -37.51 0.81 16.50
C ASP A 112 -38.93 1.34 16.17
N ASP A 113 -39.71 1.42 17.26
CA ASP A 113 -40.84 2.32 17.51
C ASP A 113 -42.17 2.16 16.75
N ALA A 114 -42.94 1.15 17.17
CA ALA A 114 -44.37 1.38 17.37
C ALA A 114 -44.56 1.86 18.82
N PRO A 115 -45.03 3.09 19.08
CA PRO A 115 -45.52 3.46 20.40
C PRO A 115 -46.65 2.49 20.79
N VAL A 116 -46.44 1.72 21.84
CA VAL A 116 -47.51 0.96 22.49
C VAL A 116 -48.44 2.00 23.12
N GLU A 117 -49.41 2.46 22.35
CA GLU A 117 -50.54 3.22 22.84
C GLU A 117 -51.39 2.27 23.71
N ALA A 118 -51.10 2.29 25.01
CA ALA A 118 -51.96 1.76 26.03
C ALA A 118 -53.25 2.60 26.06
N ALA A 119 -54.21 2.25 25.22
CA ALA A 119 -55.56 2.77 25.32
C ALA A 119 -56.40 1.87 26.27
N PRO A 120 -57.14 2.44 27.23
CA PRO A 120 -57.93 1.67 28.19
C PRO A 120 -59.13 1.02 27.52
N GLY A 121 -59.47 -0.20 27.96
CA GLY A 121 -60.52 -1.00 27.36
C GLY A 121 -61.92 -0.37 27.44
N PRO A 122 -62.85 -0.76 26.56
CA PRO A 122 -64.26 -0.50 26.77
C PRO A 122 -64.89 -1.69 27.50
N ALA A 123 -65.11 -1.51 28.79
CA ALA A 123 -66.27 -2.11 29.43
C ALA A 123 -67.53 -1.48 28.83
N ALA A 124 -68.39 -2.32 28.24
CA ALA A 124 -69.86 -2.20 28.17
C ALA A 124 -70.36 -2.74 26.83
N ALA A 125 -70.92 -3.96 26.87
CA ALA A 125 -72.13 -4.40 26.15
C ALA A 125 -72.09 -5.92 25.96
N GLN A 126 -72.31 -6.65 27.05
CA GLN A 126 -72.89 -7.98 26.97
C GLN A 126 -74.02 -8.03 27.99
N ASP A 127 -75.16 -7.46 27.59
CA ASP A 127 -76.42 -7.62 28.30
C ASP A 127 -76.93 -9.03 27.99
N SER A 128 -76.51 -9.96 28.83
CA SER A 128 -76.98 -11.34 28.84
C SER A 128 -78.42 -11.37 29.33
N ILE A 129 -79.38 -11.32 28.40
CA ILE A 129 -80.79 -11.55 28.68
C ILE A 129 -80.96 -12.96 29.26
N ARG A 130 -81.22 -13.04 30.57
CA ARG A 130 -81.84 -14.22 31.18
C ARG A 130 -82.73 -13.86 32.39
N LYS A 131 -84.04 -14.01 32.14
CA LYS A 131 -85.16 -14.30 33.09
C LYS A 131 -85.55 -13.15 34.04
N GLU A 132 -86.82 -12.90 34.35
CA GLU A 132 -87.92 -13.83 34.71
C GLU A 132 -89.33 -13.35 34.21
N PRO A 133 -90.48 -13.55 34.91
CA PRO A 133 -91.47 -14.60 34.62
C PRO A 133 -92.93 -14.09 34.38
N SER A 134 -93.80 -14.98 33.90
CA SER A 134 -95.24 -15.19 34.23
C SER A 134 -96.24 -14.02 34.42
N HIS A 135 -97.47 -14.30 33.95
CA HIS A 135 -98.80 -13.70 34.27
C HIS A 135 -99.31 -12.54 33.39
N ALA A 136 -100.23 -12.84 32.47
CA ALA A 136 -101.69 -12.75 32.66
C ALA A 136 -102.41 -12.99 31.32
#